data_AF-A0A7K3AHV9-F1
#
_entry.id   AF-A0A7K3AHV9-F1
#
_cell.length_a   1.000
_cell.length_b   1.000
_cell.length_c   1.000
_cell.angle_alpha   90.00
_cell.angle_beta   90.00
_cell.angle_gamma   90.00
#
_symmetry.space_group_name_H-M   'P 1'
#
loop_
_entity.id
_entity.type
_entity.pdbx_description
1 polymer ?
#
loop_
_entity_poly.entity_id
_entity_poly.type
_entity_poly.pdbx_seq_one_letter_code
_entity_poly.pdbx_strand_id
1 'polypeptide(L)'
;MLTDLRPETPGTYFDRLTEETAINGRGMTDYDLPAAPHERTPLLVRRCLAYMCACLRKAQEEFRDTQVKAYVSLSFADTEEALLTSNVTFCTPLPDVRPCIPELEAVTDAAVAEISLEDCPAWS
;
A
#
# COMPACT_ATOMS: atom_id res chain seq x y z
N MET A 1 -10.39 -10.88 11.13
CA MET A 1 -9.65 -9.93 12.00
C MET A 1 -8.17 -10.26 11.88
N LEU A 2 -7.24 -9.31 12.04
CA LEU A 2 -5.80 -9.59 11.93
C LEU A 2 -5.31 -10.65 12.96
N THR A 3 -6.06 -10.84 14.05
CA THR A 3 -5.84 -11.88 15.07
C THR A 3 -6.12 -13.30 14.60
N ASP A 4 -6.89 -13.49 13.53
CA ASP A 4 -7.15 -14.83 12.95
C ASP A 4 -5.93 -15.34 12.14
N LEU A 5 -4.91 -14.49 11.98
CA LEU A 5 -3.68 -14.76 11.23
C LEU A 5 -2.56 -15.32 12.13
N ARG A 6 -2.83 -15.73 13.37
CA ARG A 6 -1.80 -16.36 14.21
C ARG A 6 -1.90 -17.88 14.09
N PRO A 7 -0.90 -18.59 13.53
CA PRO A 7 -0.97 -20.05 13.45
C PRO A 7 -0.93 -20.65 14.86
N GLU A 8 -1.86 -21.54 15.14
CA GLU A 8 -1.97 -22.25 16.43
C GLU A 8 -0.82 -23.25 16.65
N THR A 9 -0.10 -23.61 15.58
CA THR A 9 1.01 -24.57 15.61
C THR A 9 2.25 -23.96 14.95
N PRO A 10 3.40 -23.89 15.64
CA PRO A 10 4.64 -23.45 15.03
C PRO A 10 5.09 -24.47 13.96
N GLY A 11 5.31 -24.02 12.72
CA GLY A 11 5.88 -24.85 11.63
C GLY A 11 4.95 -25.13 10.43
N THR A 12 3.68 -24.71 10.47
CA THR A 12 2.78 -24.78 9.30
C THR A 12 2.77 -23.45 8.54
N TYR A 13 3.38 -23.42 7.35
CA TYR A 13 3.19 -22.34 6.38
C TYR A 13 1.80 -22.48 5.76
N PHE A 14 0.91 -21.54 6.06
CA PHE A 14 -0.30 -21.37 5.27
C PHE A 14 0.03 -20.48 4.08
N ASP A 15 -0.33 -20.93 2.88
CA ASP A 15 -0.35 -20.08 1.69
C ASP A 15 -1.41 -19.00 1.89
N ARG A 16 -0.98 -17.86 2.45
CA ARG A 16 -1.82 -16.68 2.68
C ARG A 16 -1.83 -15.74 1.49
N LEU A 17 -1.25 -16.14 0.36
CA LEU A 17 -1.13 -15.29 -0.82
C LEU A 17 -2.50 -14.75 -1.25
N THR A 18 -3.58 -15.53 -1.11
CA THR A 18 -4.94 -15.07 -1.46
C THR A 18 -5.47 -13.98 -0.52
N GLU A 19 -5.22 -14.10 0.79
CA GLU A 19 -5.63 -13.10 1.80
C GLU A 19 -4.74 -11.86 1.74
N GLU A 20 -3.44 -12.06 1.57
CA GLU A 20 -2.48 -10.99 1.31
C GLU A 20 -2.85 -10.27 0.02
N THR A 21 -3.18 -10.94 -1.09
CA THR A 21 -3.62 -10.31 -2.35
C THR A 21 -4.99 -9.62 -2.23
N ALA A 22 -5.86 -10.04 -1.29
CA ALA A 22 -7.13 -9.37 -1.05
C ALA A 22 -6.99 -8.06 -0.24
N ILE A 23 -5.90 -7.92 0.51
CA ILE A 23 -5.58 -6.74 1.33
C ILE A 23 -4.56 -5.84 0.61
N ASN A 24 -3.60 -6.45 -0.08
CA ASN A 24 -2.46 -5.84 -0.76
C ASN A 24 -2.69 -5.81 -2.26
N GLY A 25 -2.28 -4.73 -2.91
CA GLY A 25 -2.51 -4.57 -4.35
C GLY A 25 -3.87 -3.93 -4.68
N ARG A 26 -4.48 -3.21 -3.73
CA ARG A 26 -5.72 -2.47 -4.02
C ARG A 26 -5.41 -1.26 -4.89
N GLY A 27 -5.89 -1.33 -6.13
CA GLY A 27 -6.07 -0.15 -6.96
C GLY A 27 -6.84 0.91 -6.18
N MET A 28 -6.26 2.11 -6.08
CA MET A 28 -6.91 3.22 -5.44
C MET A 28 -8.14 3.58 -6.26
N THR A 29 -9.31 3.61 -5.64
CA THR A 29 -10.55 4.03 -6.30
C THR A 29 -10.34 5.37 -6.98
N ASP A 30 -10.57 5.43 -8.30
CA ASP A 30 -10.23 6.59 -9.12
C ASP A 30 -11.20 6.81 -10.31
N TYR A 31 -12.30 6.05 -10.38
CA TYR A 31 -13.32 6.17 -11.42
C TYR A 31 -14.08 7.50 -11.39
N ASP A 32 -14.06 8.20 -10.26
CA ASP A 32 -14.68 9.51 -10.04
C ASP A 32 -13.74 10.68 -10.36
N LEU A 33 -12.45 10.40 -10.64
CA LEU A 33 -11.46 11.43 -10.90
C LEU A 33 -11.50 11.88 -12.37
N PRO A 34 -11.21 13.17 -12.65
CA PRO A 34 -11.10 13.66 -14.02
C PRO A 34 -10.00 12.93 -14.79
N ALA A 35 -10.11 12.91 -16.12
CA ALA A 35 -9.09 12.34 -17.00
C ALA A 35 -7.87 13.27 -17.14
N ALA A 36 -8.06 14.59 -17.00
CA ALA A 36 -7.00 15.57 -17.18
C ALA A 36 -5.88 15.38 -16.14
N PRO A 37 -4.61 15.15 -16.55
CA PRO A 37 -3.53 14.78 -15.63
C PRO A 37 -3.29 15.78 -14.49
N HIS A 38 -3.38 17.08 -14.78
CA HIS A 38 -3.13 18.14 -13.81
C HIS A 38 -4.22 18.24 -12.74
N GLU A 39 -5.44 17.79 -13.02
CA GLU A 39 -6.54 17.71 -12.07
C GLU A 39 -6.55 16.36 -11.33
N ARG A 40 -6.27 15.27 -12.07
CA ARG A 40 -6.30 13.89 -11.57
C ARG A 40 -5.21 13.62 -10.54
N THR A 41 -3.96 13.97 -10.87
CA THR A 41 -2.76 13.64 -10.08
C THR A 41 -2.88 14.09 -8.62
N PRO A 42 -3.17 15.37 -8.31
CA PRO A 42 -3.24 15.80 -6.91
C PRO A 42 -4.37 15.13 -6.13
N LEU A 43 -5.50 14.82 -6.78
CA LEU A 43 -6.61 14.12 -6.13
C LEU A 43 -6.25 12.67 -5.81
N LEU A 44 -5.66 11.96 -6.77
CA LEU A 44 -5.24 10.58 -6.60
C LEU A 44 -4.16 10.45 -5.52
N VAL A 45 -3.14 11.31 -5.55
CA VAL A 45 -2.08 11.35 -4.53
C VAL A 45 -2.67 11.60 -3.15
N ARG A 46 -3.54 12.61 -2.98
CA ARG A 46 -4.19 12.88 -1.68
C ARG A 46 -4.98 11.68 -1.17
N ARG A 47 -5.69 10.96 -2.04
CA ARG A 47 -6.46 9.77 -1.66
C ARG A 47 -5.53 8.65 -1.19
N CYS A 48 -4.42 8.41 -1.89
CA CYS A 48 -3.39 7.45 -1.49
C CYS A 48 -2.82 7.79 -0.13
N LEU A 49 -2.40 9.05 0.06
CA LEU A 49 -1.79 9.49 1.32
C LEU A 49 -2.77 9.41 2.50
N ALA A 50 -4.03 9.79 2.29
CA ALA A 50 -5.05 9.70 3.32
C ALA A 50 -5.35 8.24 3.69
N TYR A 51 -5.49 7.36 2.70
CA TYR A 51 -5.78 5.95 2.90
C TYR A 51 -4.64 5.23 3.63
N MET A 52 -3.41 5.38 3.15
CA MET A 52 -2.24 4.73 3.75
C MET A 52 -2.05 5.18 5.20
N CYS A 53 -2.18 6.47 5.50
CA CYS A 53 -2.01 6.96 6.87
C CYS A 53 -3.12 6.49 7.81
N ALA A 54 -4.36 6.44 7.33
CA ALA A 54 -5.46 5.88 8.12
C ALA A 54 -5.19 4.39 8.44
N CYS A 55 -4.74 3.60 7.48
CA CYS A 55 -4.43 2.19 7.67
C CYS A 55 -3.23 1.96 8.59
N LEU A 56 -2.13 2.72 8.42
CA LEU A 56 -0.94 2.62 9.27
C LEU A 56 -1.24 2.97 10.73
N ARG A 57 -2.03 4.02 10.98
CA ARG A 57 -2.47 4.36 12.34
C ARG A 57 -3.37 3.28 12.92
N LYS A 58 -4.33 2.80 12.14
CA LYS A 58 -5.21 1.70 12.57
C LYS A 58 -4.40 0.46 12.94
N ALA A 59 -3.33 0.15 12.20
CA ALA A 59 -2.42 -0.94 12.54
C ALA A 59 -1.79 -0.78 13.93
N GLN A 60 -1.31 0.43 14.24
CA GLN A 60 -0.78 0.75 15.57
C GLN A 60 -1.87 0.74 16.66
N GLU A 61 -3.03 1.33 16.38
CA GLU A 61 -4.11 1.52 17.36
C GLU A 61 -4.79 0.22 17.75
N GLU A 62 -5.06 -0.66 16.78
CA GLU A 62 -5.76 -1.92 17.00
C GLU A 62 -4.81 -3.10 17.27
N PHE A 63 -3.67 -3.16 16.58
CA PHE A 63 -2.76 -4.31 16.63
C PHE A 63 -1.43 -4.02 17.31
N ARG A 64 -1.16 -2.77 17.69
CA ARG A 64 0.14 -2.31 18.23
C ARG A 64 1.31 -2.60 17.29
N ASP A 65 1.03 -2.76 15.99
CA ASP A 65 2.05 -2.99 14.98
C ASP A 65 2.51 -1.65 14.40
N THR A 66 3.74 -1.26 14.71
CA THR A 66 4.41 -0.08 14.17
C THR A 66 5.37 -0.41 13.03
N GLN A 67 5.54 -1.69 12.70
CA GLN A 67 6.46 -2.15 11.66
C GLN A 67 5.81 -2.16 10.29
N VAL A 68 4.46 -2.14 10.20
CA VAL A 68 3.76 -2.08 8.92
C VAL A 68 4.28 -0.94 8.05
N LYS A 69 4.63 -1.28 6.81
CA LYS A 69 5.00 -0.36 5.73
C LYS A 69 3.88 -0.33 4.70
N ALA A 70 3.63 0.84 4.13
CA ALA A 70 2.77 1.03 2.98
C ALA A 70 3.64 1.32 1.74
N TYR A 71 3.35 0.66 0.63
CA TYR A 71 3.94 0.94 -0.67
C TYR A 71 2.86 1.55 -1.54
N VAL A 72 3.12 2.75 -2.06
CA VAL A 72 2.27 3.43 -3.03
C VAL A 72 2.99 3.44 -4.36
N SER A 73 2.33 2.96 -5.42
CA SER A 73 2.85 3.04 -6.78
C SER A 73 1.86 3.77 -7.68
N LEU A 74 2.30 4.82 -8.37
CA LEU A 74 1.54 5.51 -9.41
C LEU A 74 2.10 5.15 -10.78
N SER A 75 1.23 4.70 -11.68
CA SER A 75 1.58 4.29 -13.04
C SER A 75 0.43 4.58 -13.99
N PHE A 76 0.74 4.72 -15.28
CA PHE A 76 -0.30 4.87 -16.30
C PHE A 76 -0.92 3.51 -16.63
N ALA A 77 -2.24 3.49 -16.80
CA ALA A 77 -2.97 2.30 -17.22
C ALA A 77 -2.56 1.90 -18.63
N ASP A 78 -2.50 0.59 -18.88
CA ASP A 78 -2.30 0.03 -20.23
C ASP A 78 -3.62 0.04 -21.01
N THR A 79 -4.16 1.24 -21.23
CA THR A 79 -5.36 1.49 -22.05
C THR A 79 -5.11 2.63 -23.01
N GLU A 80 -5.99 2.83 -24.00
CA GLU A 80 -5.86 3.89 -25.00
C GLU A 80 -5.80 5.30 -24.35
N GLU A 81 -6.51 5.49 -23.25
CA GLU A 81 -6.58 6.75 -22.51
C GLU A 81 -5.34 6.99 -21.62
N ALA A 82 -4.55 5.94 -21.34
CA ALA A 82 -3.36 5.97 -20.50
C ALA A 82 -3.55 6.80 -19.22
N LEU A 83 -4.63 6.55 -18.48
CA LEU A 83 -4.95 7.31 -17.27
C LEU A 83 -3.95 6.99 -16.15
N LEU A 84 -3.57 8.01 -15.37
CA LEU A 84 -2.78 7.78 -14.15
C LEU A 84 -3.61 6.99 -13.14
N THR A 85 -3.10 5.85 -12.70
CA THR A 85 -3.70 4.99 -11.68
C THR A 85 -2.75 4.87 -10.49
N SER A 86 -3.24 4.29 -9.40
CA SER A 86 -2.41 4.05 -8.23
C SER A 86 -2.76 2.72 -7.57
N ASN A 87 -1.77 2.11 -6.94
CA ASN A 87 -1.91 0.93 -6.12
C ASN A 87 -1.32 1.18 -4.73
N VAL A 88 -1.99 0.68 -3.69
CA VAL A 88 -1.49 0.72 -2.31
C VAL A 88 -1.42 -0.69 -1.76
N THR A 89 -0.24 -1.03 -1.23
CA THR A 89 0.08 -2.34 -0.65
C THR A 89 0.63 -2.17 0.75
N PHE A 90 0.27 -3.04 1.69
CA PHE A 90 0.83 -3.02 3.04
C PHE A 90 1.62 -4.29 3.33
N CYS A 91 2.77 -4.18 3.98
CA CYS A 91 3.47 -5.36 4.46
C CYS A 91 4.14 -5.07 5.80
N THR A 92 4.23 -6.10 6.64
CA THR A 92 5.11 -6.08 7.81
C THR A 92 6.45 -6.67 7.38
N PRO A 93 7.55 -5.91 7.39
CA PRO A 93 8.86 -6.42 6.99
C PRO A 93 9.31 -7.50 7.98
N LEU A 94 9.85 -8.59 7.43
CA LEU A 94 10.41 -9.70 8.20
C LEU A 94 11.92 -9.80 7.91
N PRO A 95 12.78 -10.06 8.91
CA PRO A 95 14.25 -10.00 8.76
C PRO A 95 14.82 -10.84 7.61
N ASP A 96 14.20 -11.98 7.30
CA ASP A 96 14.67 -12.92 6.29
C ASP A 96 13.85 -12.87 4.98
N VAL A 97 12.97 -11.87 4.84
CA VAL A 97 12.11 -11.71 3.66
C VAL A 97 12.55 -10.46 2.90
N ARG A 98 12.63 -10.56 1.58
CA ARG A 98 12.94 -9.40 0.74
C ARG A 98 11.85 -8.33 0.91
N PRO A 99 12.20 -7.04 0.80
CA PRO A 99 11.21 -5.98 0.74
C PRO A 99 10.17 -6.25 -0.36
N CYS A 100 8.95 -5.75 -0.15
CA CYS A 100 7.85 -5.91 -1.09
C CYS A 100 8.22 -5.42 -2.50
N ILE A 101 8.95 -4.29 -2.56
CA ILE A 101 9.56 -3.76 -3.77
C ILE A 101 11.07 -3.68 -3.52
N PRO A 102 11.86 -4.67 -4.01
CA PRO A 102 13.31 -4.61 -3.90
C PRO A 102 13.87 -3.52 -4.82
N GLU A 103 14.96 -2.87 -4.40
CA GLU A 103 15.63 -1.82 -5.20
C GLU A 103 14.65 -0.72 -5.63
N LEU A 104 13.90 -0.16 -4.68
CA LEU A 104 12.87 0.85 -4.90
C LEU A 104 13.37 2.02 -5.78
N GLU A 105 14.62 2.42 -5.59
CA GLU A 105 15.28 3.50 -6.33
C GLU A 105 15.58 3.17 -7.79
N ALA A 106 15.55 1.88 -8.16
CA ALA A 106 15.78 1.40 -9.53
C ALA A 106 14.48 1.27 -10.34
N VAL A 107 13.31 1.47 -9.73
CA VAL A 107 12.02 1.46 -10.44
C VAL A 107 11.92 2.68 -11.36
N THR A 108 11.56 2.45 -12.63
CA THR A 108 11.58 3.51 -13.68
C THR A 108 10.26 3.66 -14.44
N ASP A 109 9.41 2.65 -14.39
CA ASP A 109 8.11 2.58 -15.08
C ASP A 109 6.94 3.09 -14.22
N ALA A 110 7.19 3.32 -12.93
CA ALA A 110 6.22 3.86 -11.98
C ALA A 110 6.89 4.83 -10.99
N ALA A 111 6.10 5.77 -10.46
CA ALA A 111 6.51 6.54 -9.28
C ALA A 111 6.12 5.75 -8.04
N VAL A 112 7.11 5.33 -7.23
CA VAL A 112 6.87 4.47 -6.07
C VAL A 112 7.41 5.11 -4.80
N ALA A 113 6.72 4.91 -3.68
CA ALA A 113 7.16 5.30 -2.36
C ALA A 113 6.89 4.19 -1.34
N GLU A 114 7.87 3.91 -0.48
CA GLU A 114 7.67 3.21 0.78
C GLU A 114 7.40 4.24 1.88
N ILE A 115 6.37 4.00 2.67
CA ILE A 115 5.89 4.92 3.71
C ILE A 115 5.69 4.14 5.01
N SER A 116 6.12 4.73 6.12
CA SER A 116 5.93 4.22 7.47
C SER A 116 4.99 5.11 8.27
N LEU A 117 4.64 4.67 9.48
CA LEU A 117 3.82 5.48 10.39
C LEU A 117 4.47 6.82 10.74
N GLU A 118 5.80 6.89 10.78
CA GLU A 118 6.57 8.09 11.12
C GLU A 118 6.44 9.21 10.08
N ASP A 119 6.16 8.83 8.83
CA ASP A 119 5.95 9.76 7.72
C ASP A 119 4.54 10.36 7.71
N CYS A 120 3.61 9.77 8.48
CA CYS A 120 2.25 10.26 8.57
C CYS A 120 2.18 11.45 9.53
N PRO A 121 1.61 12.60 9.09
CA PRO A 121 1.51 13.78 9.93
C PRO A 121 0.68 13.47 11.17
N ALA A 122 1.06 13.98 12.35
CA ALA A 122 0.15 13.95 13.50
C ALA A 122 -1.07 14.82 13.17
N TRP A 123 -2.28 14.27 13.23
CA TRP A 123 -3.47 15.10 13.18
C TRP A 123 -3.65 15.71 14.57
N SER A 124 -3.30 16.98 14.71
CA SER A 124 -3.60 17.81 15.87
C SER A 124 -5.01 18.38 15.79
#